data_AF-A0AAV7FZH3-F1
#
_entry.id   AF-A0AAV7FZH3-F1
#
_cell.length_a   1.000
_cell.length_b   1.000
_cell.length_c   1.000
_cell.angle_alpha   90.00
_cell.angle_beta   90.00
_cell.angle_gamma   90.00
#
_symmetry.space_group_name_H-M   'P 1'
#
loop_
_entity.id
_entity.type
_entity.pdbx_description
1 polymer ?
#
loop_
_entity_poly.entity_id
_entity_poly.type
_entity_poly.pdbx_seq_one_letter_code
_entity_poly.pdbx_strand_id
1 'polypeptide(L)'
;MFALARRKETVGKGGDDQQVPQSRRERQAEAIVVGAGNGLKFVIPHPSNMGAVREVVLDESVLLAEDAIGNPCLHPASASLLRRLRHSNLRVGICYQEDATSQKATFVQGIAATHSLDSIPLSGTDEDSLQKFLLAWNSTGSSCLFITSRKIELFFSELRNIGWIIVYVGVDSNVATDSGFININTVQAVPITICSLNKMAMHEKPLVIGYIMKPSREEDFSKRGAFPMYPTHNGLLFLPLSFELPLAPQIKQVDVVLHKATDEIISIDTSLDFSNGILFSKGMNELKRNIEDIPDCCVIDPLNNIYPLLDRHKIQEILCKLDEFNIKGHCKLRAPHFLKVDNYDYTSLQDQLSEAKLSFPMIVKPQVACGVADAHNMALIFKIKDFENLCVPLPAIIQEYVDHGSLLFKFYVLGERVFHAVKKSMPNATHLLSISAKSGSSSIFFNSLKSLPVAHEDNISADCVEHSNHSIDLELVSHAAKCLRKWLGLTIFGFDVVIEEGSRDHVIVDLNYLPSFKEIPDSDAIPAFWDAIKSSYEYWRATRAPKP
;
A
#
# COMPACT_ATOMS: atom_id res chain seq x y z
N MET A 1 51.27 32.12 26.47
CA MET A 1 52.51 32.40 25.73
C MET A 1 52.15 32.77 24.31
N PHE A 2 52.61 33.95 23.89
CA PHE A 2 52.59 34.57 22.55
C PHE A 2 51.28 34.86 21.83
N ALA A 3 50.94 36.15 21.86
CA ALA A 3 50.18 36.90 20.88
C ALA A 3 50.92 37.01 19.54
N LEU A 4 50.21 37.31 18.44
CA LEU A 4 50.57 38.45 17.60
C LEU A 4 49.38 38.92 16.73
N ALA A 5 49.04 40.19 16.91
CA ALA A 5 48.17 40.97 16.04
C ALA A 5 48.96 41.55 14.85
N ARG A 6 48.28 41.82 13.72
CA ARG A 6 48.56 42.99 12.88
C ARG A 6 47.29 43.53 12.22
N ARG A 7 46.89 44.73 12.68
CA ARG A 7 46.16 45.74 11.90
C ARG A 7 47.12 46.37 10.88
N LYS A 8 46.57 46.85 9.76
CA LYS A 8 46.94 48.16 9.19
C LYS A 8 45.70 48.84 8.60
N GLU A 9 45.65 50.14 8.83
CA GLU A 9 44.54 51.07 8.66
C GLU A 9 44.52 51.77 7.28
N THR A 10 43.30 52.14 6.87
CA THR A 10 42.80 53.38 6.23
C THR A 10 43.62 54.17 5.21
N VAL A 11 42.96 54.65 4.13
CA VAL A 11 42.61 56.08 3.85
C VAL A 11 41.49 56.13 2.77
N GLY A 12 40.54 57.05 2.91
CA GLY A 12 39.31 57.19 2.11
C GLY A 12 39.24 58.38 1.12
N LYS A 13 38.00 58.89 0.97
CA LYS A 13 37.39 59.90 0.03
C LYS A 13 36.48 59.19 -0.99
N GLY A 14 35.20 59.50 -1.21
CA GLY A 14 34.32 60.61 -0.82
C GLY A 14 33.46 60.97 -2.06
N GLY A 15 32.14 61.10 -1.91
CA GLY A 15 31.28 61.83 -2.87
C GLY A 15 30.15 61.08 -3.57
N ASP A 16 28.94 61.57 -3.32
CA ASP A 16 27.75 61.67 -4.18
C ASP A 16 26.68 60.56 -4.23
N ASP A 17 25.59 60.88 -3.53
CA ASP A 17 24.21 60.47 -3.75
C ASP A 17 23.72 60.79 -5.18
N GLN A 18 23.21 59.79 -5.89
CA GLN A 18 22.12 59.95 -6.87
C GLN A 18 21.24 58.70 -6.89
N GLN A 19 19.97 58.87 -6.48
CA GLN A 19 18.86 57.94 -6.72
C GLN A 19 18.45 57.96 -8.20
N VAL A 20 18.43 56.81 -8.88
CA VAL A 20 17.58 56.49 -10.07
C VAL A 20 17.32 54.96 -10.11
N PRO A 21 16.13 54.46 -10.53
CA PRO A 21 15.55 53.22 -10.00
C PRO A 21 15.72 51.96 -10.87
N GLN A 22 15.69 50.82 -10.17
CA GLN A 22 15.04 49.55 -10.52
C GLN A 22 14.94 49.16 -12.01
N SER A 23 15.87 48.33 -12.48
CA SER A 23 15.67 47.46 -13.64
C SER A 23 16.19 46.05 -13.37
N ARG A 24 15.27 45.08 -13.45
CA ARG A 24 15.46 43.61 -13.60
C ARG A 24 16.85 43.07 -13.24
N ARG A 25 16.99 42.58 -12.01
CA ARG A 25 17.92 41.47 -11.76
C ARG A 25 17.33 40.22 -12.40
N GLU A 26 17.92 39.83 -13.52
CA GLU A 26 17.85 38.46 -14.03
C GLU A 26 18.14 37.51 -12.87
N ARG A 27 17.15 36.70 -12.50
CA ARG A 27 17.41 35.55 -11.65
C ARG A 27 18.22 34.59 -12.51
N GLN A 28 19.53 34.52 -12.30
CA GLN A 28 20.29 33.35 -12.72
C GLN A 28 19.59 32.13 -12.12
N ALA A 29 19.09 31.27 -12.99
CA ALA A 29 18.44 30.02 -12.64
C ALA A 29 19.50 29.12 -12.00
N GLU A 30 19.46 29.00 -10.68
CA GLU A 30 20.20 27.94 -10.00
C GLU A 30 19.54 26.60 -10.33
N ALA A 31 20.23 25.78 -11.12
CA ALA A 31 19.88 24.38 -11.30
C ALA A 31 19.99 23.67 -9.95
N ILE A 32 18.90 23.10 -9.45
CA ILE A 32 18.92 22.30 -8.22
C ILE A 32 19.44 20.90 -8.59
N VAL A 33 20.70 20.63 -8.23
CA VAL A 33 21.29 19.30 -8.28
C VAL A 33 20.68 18.45 -7.17
N VAL A 34 19.79 17.53 -7.52
CA VAL A 34 19.32 16.49 -6.59
C VAL A 34 20.18 15.24 -6.78
N GLY A 35 21.24 15.13 -5.97
CA GLY A 35 22.04 13.91 -5.87
C GLY A 35 23.54 14.17 -5.63
N ALA A 36 24.02 13.90 -4.41
CA ALA A 36 25.42 13.66 -4.14
C ALA A 36 25.64 12.15 -4.03
N GLY A 37 26.46 11.58 -4.93
CA GLY A 37 26.99 10.21 -4.85
C GLY A 37 26.41 9.23 -5.88
N ASN A 38 27.23 8.89 -6.88
CA ASN A 38 27.14 7.79 -7.85
C ASN A 38 25.80 7.58 -8.60
N GLY A 39 25.68 8.26 -9.75
CA GLY A 39 25.06 7.68 -10.95
C GLY A 39 23.62 8.07 -11.30
N LEU A 40 22.92 8.86 -10.49
CA LEU A 40 21.64 9.46 -10.88
C LEU A 40 21.77 10.99 -10.91
N LYS A 41 21.85 11.56 -12.12
CA LYS A 41 21.75 13.00 -12.36
C LYS A 41 20.37 13.30 -12.95
N PHE A 42 19.46 13.81 -12.13
CA PHE A 42 18.20 14.36 -12.61
C PHE A 42 18.44 15.84 -12.97
N VAL A 43 18.41 16.16 -14.26
CA VAL A 43 18.34 17.56 -14.72
C VAL A 43 16.99 17.71 -15.38
N ILE A 44 16.03 18.30 -14.65
CA ILE A 44 14.72 18.65 -15.20
C ILE A 44 14.78 20.15 -15.49
N PRO A 45 14.73 20.59 -16.76
CA PRO A 45 14.58 22.01 -17.10
C PRO A 45 13.30 22.56 -16.46
N HIS A 46 13.23 23.86 -16.20
CA HIS A 46 12.00 24.51 -15.75
C HIS A 46 11.28 25.10 -16.98
N PRO A 47 10.39 24.38 -17.67
CA PRO A 47 9.53 25.00 -18.67
C PRO A 47 8.42 25.75 -17.94
N SER A 48 8.40 27.06 -18.11
CA SER A 48 7.27 27.91 -17.75
C SER A 48 6.01 27.44 -18.51
N ASN A 49 4.89 27.22 -17.80
CA ASN A 49 3.59 26.71 -18.29
C ASN A 49 3.46 25.19 -18.54
N MET A 50 4.01 24.31 -17.69
CA MET A 50 3.65 22.88 -17.74
C MET A 50 2.39 22.57 -16.92
N GLY A 51 1.41 21.92 -17.58
CA GLY A 51 0.33 21.21 -16.90
C GLY A 51 0.82 19.90 -16.27
N ALA A 52 -0.03 19.28 -15.44
CA ALA A 52 0.25 17.95 -14.90
C ALA A 52 0.14 16.89 -16.00
N VAL A 53 1.06 15.92 -16.00
CA VAL A 53 1.14 14.80 -16.93
C VAL A 53 -0.21 14.10 -17.03
N ARG A 54 -0.82 14.08 -18.21
CA ARG A 54 -2.11 13.39 -18.45
C ARG A 54 -1.95 12.18 -19.35
N GLU A 55 -0.95 12.19 -20.21
CA GLU A 55 -0.75 11.12 -21.20
C GLU A 55 0.69 10.61 -21.18
N VAL A 56 0.84 9.30 -21.33
CA VAL A 56 2.15 8.61 -21.38
C VAL A 56 2.14 7.67 -22.57
N VAL A 57 3.09 7.88 -23.49
CA VAL A 57 3.33 7.01 -24.62
C VAL A 57 4.66 6.29 -24.42
N LEU A 58 4.60 4.96 -24.38
CA LEU A 58 5.74 4.07 -24.23
C LEU A 58 6.16 3.56 -25.60
N ASP A 59 7.39 3.82 -26.02
CA ASP A 59 7.96 3.19 -27.20
C ASP A 59 8.27 1.71 -26.92
N GLU A 60 8.01 0.83 -27.89
CA GLU A 60 8.26 -0.61 -27.76
C GLU A 60 9.70 -0.95 -27.32
N SER A 61 10.67 -0.07 -27.61
CA SER A 61 12.08 -0.22 -27.27
C SER A 61 12.40 -0.20 -25.78
N VAL A 62 11.50 0.36 -24.95
CA VAL A 62 11.66 0.32 -23.48
C VAL A 62 10.94 -0.87 -22.85
N LEU A 63 10.08 -1.55 -23.61
CA LEU A 63 9.27 -2.65 -23.10
C LEU A 63 9.85 -4.01 -23.46
N LEU A 64 10.33 -4.13 -24.69
CA LEU A 64 10.70 -5.41 -25.27
C LEU A 64 12.19 -5.73 -25.09
N ALA A 65 12.44 -7.01 -24.89
CA ALA A 65 13.74 -7.65 -25.04
C ALA A 65 13.59 -8.84 -26.00
N GLU A 66 14.70 -9.44 -26.42
CA GLU A 66 14.70 -10.67 -27.22
C GLU A 66 15.09 -11.85 -26.34
N ASP A 67 14.40 -12.99 -26.50
CA ASP A 67 14.78 -14.23 -25.83
C ASP A 67 16.02 -14.88 -26.51
N ALA A 68 16.49 -16.01 -25.97
CA ALA A 68 17.68 -16.70 -26.50
C ALA A 68 17.53 -17.19 -27.96
N ILE A 69 16.31 -17.18 -28.51
CA ILE A 69 15.95 -17.66 -29.85
C ILE A 69 15.56 -16.47 -30.75
N GLY A 70 15.56 -15.24 -30.23
CA GLY A 70 15.22 -14.02 -30.95
C GLY A 70 13.73 -13.66 -30.96
N ASN A 71 12.89 -14.34 -30.16
CA ASN A 71 11.48 -13.95 -30.05
C ASN A 71 11.32 -12.73 -29.12
N PRO A 72 10.37 -11.83 -29.43
CA PRO A 72 10.08 -10.70 -28.56
C PRO A 72 9.52 -11.18 -27.22
N CYS A 73 10.07 -10.68 -26.12
CA CYS A 73 9.59 -10.93 -24.77
C CYS A 73 9.50 -9.61 -23.99
N LEU A 74 8.63 -9.57 -22.99
CA LEU A 74 8.46 -8.40 -22.14
C LEU A 74 9.50 -8.41 -21.02
N HIS A 75 10.25 -7.32 -20.86
CA HIS A 75 11.20 -7.20 -19.75
C HIS A 75 10.43 -7.24 -18.41
N PRO A 76 10.89 -7.98 -17.37
CA PRO A 76 10.15 -8.12 -16.11
C PRO A 76 9.81 -6.78 -15.43
N ALA A 77 10.73 -5.83 -15.45
CA ALA A 77 10.49 -4.49 -14.90
C ALA A 77 9.41 -3.72 -15.67
N SER A 78 9.30 -3.95 -16.97
CA SER A 78 8.30 -3.33 -17.83
C SER A 78 6.91 -3.89 -17.55
N ALA A 79 6.78 -5.17 -17.20
CA ALA A 79 5.51 -5.75 -16.75
C ALA A 79 4.96 -5.06 -15.49
N SER A 80 5.81 -4.79 -14.50
CA SER A 80 5.43 -4.06 -13.29
C SER A 80 4.98 -2.62 -13.61
N LEU A 81 5.73 -1.93 -14.47
CA LEU A 81 5.38 -0.57 -14.92
C LEU A 81 4.02 -0.54 -15.63
N LEU A 82 3.75 -1.45 -16.56
CA LEU A 82 2.49 -1.49 -17.29
C LEU A 82 1.29 -1.74 -16.38
N ARG A 83 1.42 -2.63 -15.37
CA ARG A 83 0.36 -2.85 -14.36
C ARG A 83 0.05 -1.59 -13.57
N ARG A 84 1.07 -0.82 -13.19
CA ARG A 84 0.92 0.45 -12.46
C ARG A 84 0.26 1.52 -13.34
N LEU A 85 0.74 1.66 -14.58
CA LEU A 85 0.24 2.65 -15.52
C LEU A 85 -1.22 2.40 -15.92
N ARG A 86 -1.64 1.14 -16.06
CA ARG A 86 -3.03 0.75 -16.33
C ARG A 86 -4.05 1.38 -15.38
N HIS A 87 -3.67 1.55 -14.11
CA HIS A 87 -4.55 2.04 -13.05
C HIS A 87 -4.13 3.42 -12.52
N SER A 88 -3.33 4.16 -13.30
CA SER A 88 -2.70 5.42 -12.87
C SER A 88 -3.56 6.67 -13.05
N ASN A 89 -4.75 6.56 -13.66
CA ASN A 89 -5.57 7.66 -14.17
C ASN A 89 -4.90 8.51 -15.26
N LEU A 90 -3.85 7.99 -15.90
CA LEU A 90 -3.25 8.57 -17.09
C LEU A 90 -3.81 7.87 -18.33
N ARG A 91 -3.88 8.58 -19.47
CA ARG A 91 -4.06 7.94 -20.77
C ARG A 91 -2.72 7.33 -21.18
N VAL A 92 -2.68 6.02 -21.41
CA VAL A 92 -1.42 5.32 -21.65
C VAL A 92 -1.50 4.53 -22.93
N GLY A 93 -0.48 4.67 -23.77
CA GLY A 93 -0.38 3.97 -25.05
C GLY A 93 1.00 3.39 -25.29
N ILE A 94 1.04 2.32 -26.07
CA ILE A 94 2.27 1.69 -26.52
C ILE A 94 2.44 1.95 -28.02
N CYS A 95 3.55 2.57 -28.35
CA CYS A 95 3.95 2.92 -29.70
C CYS A 95 4.91 1.87 -30.26
N TYR A 96 4.66 1.39 -31.48
CA TYR A 96 5.48 0.36 -32.12
C TYR A 96 5.56 0.58 -33.63
N GLN A 97 6.61 0.05 -34.26
CA GLN A 97 6.74 0.13 -35.72
C GLN A 97 5.82 -0.90 -36.38
N GLU A 98 5.04 -0.44 -37.36
CA GLU A 98 4.14 -1.31 -38.11
C GLU A 98 4.84 -1.88 -39.34
N ASP A 99 5.34 -3.11 -39.20
CA ASP A 99 5.77 -3.94 -40.33
C ASP A 99 4.77 -5.10 -40.54
N ALA A 100 4.26 -5.24 -41.77
CA ALA A 100 3.13 -6.10 -42.13
C ALA A 100 3.32 -7.61 -41.81
N THR A 101 4.53 -8.03 -41.43
CA THR A 101 4.91 -9.41 -41.10
C THR A 101 5.46 -9.59 -39.67
N SER A 102 5.34 -8.57 -38.82
CA SER A 102 5.99 -8.54 -37.51
C SER A 102 5.30 -9.40 -36.47
N GLN A 103 5.96 -10.47 -36.04
CA GLN A 103 5.61 -11.12 -34.77
C GLN A 103 5.68 -10.12 -33.60
N LYS A 104 6.56 -9.12 -33.68
CA LYS A 104 6.75 -8.07 -32.67
C LYS A 104 5.55 -7.13 -32.55
N ALA A 105 5.01 -6.63 -33.67
CA ALA A 105 3.79 -5.81 -33.66
C ALA A 105 2.60 -6.55 -33.04
N THR A 106 2.40 -7.82 -33.41
CA THR A 106 1.32 -8.66 -32.84
C THR A 106 1.52 -8.86 -31.33
N PHE A 107 2.76 -9.07 -30.90
CA PHE A 107 3.10 -9.21 -29.49
C PHE A 107 2.83 -7.93 -28.69
N VAL A 108 3.20 -6.75 -29.21
CA VAL A 108 2.92 -5.46 -28.58
C VAL A 108 1.41 -5.21 -28.46
N GLN A 109 0.65 -5.48 -29.52
CA GLN A 109 -0.81 -5.37 -29.51
C GLN A 109 -1.42 -6.27 -28.43
N GLY A 110 -0.93 -7.50 -28.28
CA GLY A 110 -1.33 -8.42 -27.22
C GLY A 110 -1.05 -7.89 -25.81
N ILE A 111 0.13 -7.27 -25.61
CA ILE A 111 0.49 -6.62 -24.34
C ILE A 111 -0.44 -5.45 -24.03
N ALA A 112 -0.66 -4.57 -25.01
CA ALA A 112 -1.54 -3.40 -24.87
C ALA A 112 -2.96 -3.84 -24.51
N ALA A 113 -3.52 -4.83 -25.22
CA ALA A 113 -4.83 -5.39 -24.94
C ALA A 113 -4.93 -6.00 -23.52
N THR A 114 -3.92 -6.78 -23.11
CA THR A 114 -3.86 -7.40 -21.78
C THR A 114 -3.89 -6.38 -20.64
N HIS A 115 -3.27 -5.21 -20.88
CA HIS A 115 -3.21 -4.12 -19.91
C HIS A 115 -4.25 -3.02 -20.15
N SER A 116 -5.17 -3.20 -21.09
CA SER A 116 -6.19 -2.20 -21.46
C SER A 116 -5.58 -0.83 -21.82
N LEU A 117 -4.48 -0.85 -22.59
CA LEU A 117 -3.76 0.33 -23.07
C LEU A 117 -4.00 0.53 -24.56
N ASP A 118 -3.81 1.76 -25.03
CA ASP A 118 -3.91 2.07 -26.45
C ASP A 118 -2.71 1.47 -27.21
N SER A 119 -2.95 0.86 -28.38
CA SER A 119 -1.90 0.40 -29.29
C SER A 119 -1.75 1.39 -30.45
N ILE A 120 -0.53 1.92 -30.65
CA ILE A 120 -0.27 3.01 -31.59
C ILE A 120 0.73 2.53 -32.64
N PRO A 121 0.27 2.13 -33.84
CA PRO A 121 1.17 1.83 -34.95
C PRO A 121 1.84 3.10 -35.47
N LEU A 122 3.14 3.04 -35.70
CA LEU A 122 3.88 4.01 -36.51
C LEU A 122 4.27 3.36 -37.83
N SER A 123 3.58 3.73 -38.90
CA SER A 123 3.81 3.23 -40.25
C SER A 123 4.98 3.98 -40.92
N GLY A 124 6.17 3.96 -40.32
CA GLY A 124 7.36 4.67 -40.81
C GLY A 124 7.60 6.03 -40.16
N THR A 125 8.62 6.75 -40.64
CA THR A 125 8.96 8.13 -40.22
C THR A 125 8.39 9.18 -41.18
N ASP A 126 7.36 8.84 -41.96
CA ASP A 126 6.72 9.77 -42.87
C ASP A 126 5.84 10.78 -42.11
N GLU A 127 5.84 12.03 -42.57
CA GLU A 127 5.16 13.14 -41.87
C GLU A 127 3.65 12.89 -41.69
N ASP A 128 2.99 12.14 -42.58
CA ASP A 128 1.54 11.86 -42.51
C ASP A 128 1.18 10.90 -41.35
N SER A 129 1.98 9.86 -41.12
CA SER A 129 1.82 8.95 -39.98
C SER A 129 2.07 9.67 -38.65
N LEU A 130 3.10 10.52 -38.61
CA LEU A 130 3.40 11.35 -37.44
C LEU A 130 2.27 12.33 -37.16
N GLN A 131 1.75 13.01 -38.18
CA GLN A 131 0.65 13.96 -38.02
C GLN A 131 -0.64 13.28 -37.52
N LYS A 132 -0.96 12.07 -37.99
CA LYS A 132 -2.10 11.28 -37.47
C LYS A 132 -1.92 10.91 -36.00
N PHE A 133 -0.72 10.47 -35.62
CA PHE A 133 -0.38 10.18 -34.24
C PHE A 133 -0.55 11.43 -33.36
N LEU A 134 0.01 12.55 -33.79
CA LEU A 134 -0.10 13.82 -33.08
C LEU A 134 -1.55 14.29 -32.99
N LEU A 135 -2.37 14.16 -34.04
CA LEU A 135 -3.80 14.52 -33.97
C LEU A 135 -4.57 13.67 -32.94
N ALA A 136 -4.25 12.38 -32.83
CA ALA A 136 -4.92 11.46 -31.91
C ALA A 136 -4.49 11.63 -30.43
N TRP A 137 -3.26 12.07 -30.19
CA TRP A 137 -2.66 12.19 -28.85
C TRP A 137 -2.37 13.63 -28.40
N ASN A 138 -2.59 14.63 -29.24
CA ASN A 138 -2.42 16.05 -28.89
C ASN A 138 -3.75 16.79 -28.72
N SER A 139 -4.88 16.06 -28.73
CA SER A 139 -6.23 16.63 -28.82
C SER A 139 -6.69 17.43 -27.60
N THR A 140 -5.93 17.41 -26.50
CA THR A 140 -6.34 18.01 -25.22
C THR A 140 -5.46 19.17 -24.74
N GLY A 141 -4.38 19.53 -25.46
CA GLY A 141 -3.42 20.56 -25.00
C GLY A 141 -2.71 20.20 -23.68
N SER A 142 -2.71 18.91 -23.35
CA SER A 142 -2.19 18.35 -22.10
C SER A 142 -0.69 18.06 -22.18
N SER A 143 0.02 18.12 -21.04
CA SER A 143 1.42 17.65 -20.99
C SER A 143 1.48 16.13 -21.17
N CYS A 144 2.18 15.71 -22.21
CA CYS A 144 2.35 14.33 -22.63
C CYS A 144 3.81 13.91 -22.48
N LEU A 145 4.04 12.66 -22.05
CA LEU A 145 5.36 12.05 -21.95
C LEU A 145 5.55 11.02 -23.06
N PHE A 146 6.63 11.15 -23.82
CA PHE A 146 7.10 10.11 -24.72
C PHE A 146 8.34 9.43 -24.13
N ILE A 147 8.29 8.12 -23.91
CA ILE A 147 9.34 7.36 -23.22
C ILE A 147 9.97 6.36 -24.19
N THR A 148 11.28 6.45 -24.42
CA THR A 148 11.98 5.63 -25.42
C THR A 148 13.43 5.33 -25.03
N SER A 149 14.01 4.24 -25.57
CA SER A 149 15.45 3.96 -25.52
C SER A 149 16.12 4.16 -26.89
N ARG A 150 15.36 4.54 -27.92
CA ARG A 150 15.85 4.84 -29.28
C ARG A 150 16.06 6.34 -29.47
N LYS A 151 17.02 6.70 -30.32
CA LYS A 151 17.17 8.09 -30.79
C LYS A 151 16.48 8.23 -32.15
N ILE A 152 15.44 9.05 -32.22
CA ILE A 152 14.69 9.33 -33.45
C ILE A 152 14.61 10.85 -33.63
N GLU A 153 15.66 11.46 -34.20
CA GLU A 153 15.88 12.93 -34.17
C GLU A 153 14.77 13.76 -34.82
N LEU A 154 14.26 13.32 -35.98
CA LEU A 154 13.17 14.01 -36.69
C LEU A 154 11.89 14.03 -35.84
N PHE A 155 11.50 12.85 -35.33
CA PHE A 155 10.31 12.69 -34.49
C PHE A 155 10.40 13.49 -33.18
N PHE A 156 11.58 13.55 -32.55
CA PHE A 156 11.78 14.32 -31.32
C PHE A 156 11.65 15.83 -31.53
N SER A 157 11.99 16.33 -32.71
CA SER A 157 11.86 17.76 -33.01
C SER A 157 10.39 18.15 -33.12
N GLU A 158 9.57 17.32 -33.76
CA GLU A 158 8.12 17.53 -33.85
C GLU A 158 7.43 17.44 -32.49
N LEU A 159 7.73 16.40 -31.69
CA LEU A 159 7.19 16.23 -30.35
C LEU A 159 7.50 17.43 -29.45
N ARG A 160 8.73 17.96 -29.51
CA ARG A 160 9.10 19.15 -28.74
C ARG A 160 8.37 20.40 -29.22
N ASN A 161 8.17 20.56 -30.53
CA ASN A 161 7.44 21.71 -31.08
C ASN A 161 6.00 21.80 -30.57
N ILE A 162 5.38 20.65 -30.26
CA ILE A 162 4.04 20.59 -29.66
C ILE A 162 4.04 20.52 -28.13
N GLY A 163 5.20 20.63 -27.49
CA GLY A 163 5.33 20.71 -26.03
C GLY A 163 5.36 19.37 -25.29
N TRP A 164 5.62 18.25 -25.99
CA TRP A 164 5.78 16.95 -25.34
C TRP A 164 7.14 16.83 -24.64
N ILE A 165 7.16 16.07 -23.55
CA ILE A 165 8.36 15.79 -22.76
C ILE A 165 8.91 14.44 -23.19
N ILE A 166 10.18 14.40 -23.59
CA ILE A 166 10.82 13.16 -24.02
C ILE A 166 11.68 12.62 -22.88
N VAL A 167 11.40 11.38 -22.49
CA VAL A 167 12.14 10.63 -21.47
C VAL A 167 12.96 9.54 -22.15
N TYR A 168 14.28 9.63 -22.04
CA TYR A 168 15.21 8.66 -22.61
C TYR A 168 15.66 7.64 -21.55
N VAL A 169 15.61 6.35 -21.88
CA VAL A 169 15.96 5.25 -20.96
C VAL A 169 17.26 4.56 -21.41
N GLY A 170 18.33 4.62 -20.60
CA GLY A 170 19.59 3.89 -20.87
C GLY A 170 20.83 4.39 -20.12
N VAL A 171 21.89 3.56 -20.08
CA VAL A 171 23.11 3.74 -19.25
C VAL A 171 24.09 4.79 -19.81
N ASP A 172 24.19 4.92 -21.14
CA ASP A 172 25.09 5.87 -21.81
C ASP A 172 24.34 7.11 -22.32
N SER A 173 23.71 7.85 -21.41
CA SER A 173 23.11 9.15 -21.70
C SER A 173 24.18 10.26 -21.80
N ASN A 174 25.19 10.07 -22.66
CA ASN A 174 25.98 11.17 -23.24
C ASN A 174 25.16 11.96 -24.30
N VAL A 175 23.83 11.84 -24.28
CA VAL A 175 22.97 12.85 -24.89
C VAL A 175 23.21 14.10 -24.08
N ALA A 176 23.91 15.06 -24.70
CA ALA A 176 24.15 16.37 -24.12
C ALA A 176 22.89 16.86 -23.40
N THR A 177 23.10 17.53 -22.28
CA THR A 177 22.10 18.31 -21.55
C THR A 177 21.57 19.48 -22.39
N ASP A 178 21.18 19.21 -23.62
CA ASP A 178 20.50 20.11 -24.54
C ASP A 178 19.03 20.15 -24.12
N SER A 179 18.79 21.00 -23.12
CA SER A 179 17.55 21.73 -22.76
C SER A 179 16.14 21.11 -22.93
N GLY A 180 15.96 19.83 -23.25
CA GLY A 180 14.64 19.28 -23.59
C GLY A 180 14.43 17.77 -23.45
N PHE A 181 15.40 17.01 -22.92
CA PHE A 181 15.27 15.57 -22.64
C PHE A 181 15.43 15.28 -21.16
N ILE A 182 14.67 14.31 -20.64
CA ILE A 182 14.86 13.74 -19.30
C ILE A 182 15.52 12.38 -19.47
N ASN A 183 16.73 12.21 -18.93
CA ASN A 183 17.43 10.93 -18.97
C ASN A 183 17.16 10.14 -17.69
N ILE A 184 16.77 8.87 -17.84
CA ILE A 184 16.66 7.90 -16.74
C ILE A 184 17.43 6.63 -17.08
N ASN A 185 18.02 6.00 -16.07
CA ASN A 185 18.86 4.81 -16.29
C ASN A 185 18.02 3.56 -16.59
N THR A 186 16.78 3.52 -16.11
CA THR A 186 15.95 2.31 -16.17
C THR A 186 14.45 2.62 -16.10
N VAL A 187 13.62 1.72 -16.64
CA VAL A 187 12.15 1.90 -16.73
C VAL A 187 11.47 2.02 -15.36
N GLN A 188 12.05 1.44 -14.30
CA GLN A 188 11.55 1.55 -12.93
C GLN A 188 11.56 3.00 -12.42
N ALA A 189 12.33 3.91 -13.03
CA ALA A 189 12.37 5.32 -12.66
C ALA A 189 11.26 6.16 -13.32
N VAL A 190 10.44 5.57 -14.21
CA VAL A 190 9.33 6.27 -14.87
C VAL A 190 8.30 6.82 -13.86
N PRO A 191 7.82 6.08 -12.85
CA PRO A 191 6.88 6.63 -11.87
C PRO A 191 7.43 7.81 -11.07
N ILE A 192 8.73 7.76 -10.74
CA ILE A 192 9.45 8.85 -10.05
C ILE A 192 9.47 10.10 -10.93
N THR A 193 9.71 9.92 -12.23
CA THR A 193 9.74 11.00 -13.23
C THR A 193 8.36 11.65 -13.38
N ILE A 194 7.30 10.84 -13.53
CA ILE A 194 5.92 11.32 -13.60
C ILE A 194 5.57 12.12 -12.34
N CYS A 195 5.88 11.57 -11.16
CA CYS A 195 5.61 12.24 -9.88
C CYS A 195 6.34 13.59 -9.77
N SER A 196 7.62 13.64 -10.16
CA SER A 196 8.42 14.87 -10.14
C SER A 196 7.85 15.95 -11.05
N LEU A 197 7.43 15.58 -12.27
CA LEU A 197 6.83 16.52 -13.22
C LEU A 197 5.47 17.03 -12.72
N ASN A 198 4.63 16.14 -12.18
CA ASN A 198 3.35 16.54 -11.59
C ASN A 198 3.53 17.47 -10.40
N LYS A 199 4.52 17.22 -9.55
CA LYS A 199 4.87 18.10 -8.43
C LYS A 199 5.29 19.50 -8.89
N MET A 200 6.02 19.60 -10.00
CA MET A 200 6.45 20.89 -10.56
C MET A 200 5.30 21.65 -11.27
N ALA A 201 4.33 20.93 -11.82
CA ALA A 201 3.20 21.51 -12.55
C ALA A 201 2.11 22.11 -11.63
N MET A 202 2.07 21.71 -10.36
CA MET A 202 1.04 22.16 -9.43
C MET A 202 1.38 23.52 -8.79
N HIS A 203 0.38 24.42 -8.74
CA HIS A 203 0.52 25.72 -8.09
C HIS A 203 0.67 25.62 -6.57
N GLU A 204 -0.09 24.73 -5.95
CA GLU A 204 0.02 24.39 -4.52
C GLU A 204 0.87 23.14 -4.35
N LYS A 205 1.72 23.10 -3.32
CA LYS A 205 2.57 21.94 -3.05
C LYS A 205 1.69 20.72 -2.75
N PRO A 206 1.69 19.67 -3.59
CA PRO A 206 0.93 18.47 -3.30
C PRO A 206 1.51 17.72 -2.12
N LEU A 207 0.67 16.91 -1.46
CA LEU A 207 1.12 15.91 -0.50
C LEU A 207 1.50 14.62 -1.24
N VAL A 208 2.79 14.30 -1.27
CA VAL A 208 3.30 13.14 -2.00
C VAL A 208 3.36 11.92 -1.09
N ILE A 209 2.61 10.88 -1.45
CA ILE A 209 2.49 9.61 -0.74
C ILE A 209 3.30 8.55 -1.46
N GLY A 210 4.46 8.22 -0.90
CA GLY A 210 5.21 7.02 -1.26
C GLY A 210 4.50 5.79 -0.71
N TYR A 211 4.31 4.75 -1.51
CA TYR A 211 3.70 3.52 -1.02
C TYR A 211 4.50 2.27 -1.36
N ILE A 212 4.43 1.27 -0.46
CA ILE A 212 5.05 -0.05 -0.66
C ILE A 212 4.25 -1.19 -0.03
N MET A 213 4.01 -2.24 -0.81
CA MET A 213 3.25 -3.43 -0.42
C MET A 213 3.49 -4.55 -1.43
N LYS A 214 3.03 -5.78 -1.14
CA LYS A 214 3.14 -6.88 -2.08
C LYS A 214 2.42 -6.57 -3.40
N PRO A 215 2.93 -6.99 -4.57
CA PRO A 215 2.34 -6.66 -5.87
C PRO A 215 0.85 -6.97 -6.02
N SER A 216 0.36 -8.08 -5.46
CA SER A 216 -1.06 -8.42 -5.54
C SER A 216 -1.94 -7.44 -4.77
N ARG A 217 -1.48 -6.93 -3.62
CA ARG A 217 -2.22 -5.92 -2.85
C ARG A 217 -2.14 -4.56 -3.54
N GLU A 218 -0.97 -4.19 -4.04
CA GLU A 218 -0.79 -2.96 -4.82
C GLU A 218 -1.80 -2.93 -5.99
N GLU A 219 -1.90 -4.03 -6.72
CA GLU A 219 -2.81 -4.15 -7.86
C GLU A 219 -4.28 -4.07 -7.44
N ASP A 220 -4.68 -4.74 -6.35
CA ASP A 220 -6.06 -4.67 -5.82
C ASP A 220 -6.47 -3.25 -5.42
N PHE A 221 -5.58 -2.49 -4.76
CA PHE A 221 -5.83 -1.10 -4.40
C PHE A 221 -5.84 -0.18 -5.63
N SER A 222 -4.92 -0.39 -6.57
CA SER A 222 -4.81 0.43 -7.78
C SER A 222 -6.04 0.26 -8.68
N LYS A 223 -6.53 -0.99 -8.86
CA LYS A 223 -7.76 -1.28 -9.61
C LYS A 223 -8.98 -0.49 -9.13
N ARG A 224 -9.03 -0.21 -7.83
CA ARG A 224 -10.09 0.56 -7.17
C ARG A 224 -9.87 2.07 -7.21
N GLY A 225 -8.76 2.53 -7.79
CA GLY A 225 -8.41 3.94 -7.91
C GLY A 225 -7.72 4.52 -6.68
N ALA A 226 -7.17 3.71 -5.77
CA ALA A 226 -6.55 4.21 -4.55
C ALA A 226 -5.21 4.95 -4.77
N PHE A 227 -4.48 4.60 -5.83
CA PHE A 227 -3.11 5.08 -6.10
C PHE A 227 -2.95 5.71 -7.50
N PRO A 228 -3.68 6.79 -7.82
CA PRO A 228 -3.49 7.49 -9.09
C PRO A 228 -2.11 8.16 -9.15
N MET A 229 -1.47 8.12 -10.31
CA MET A 229 -0.24 8.91 -10.57
C MET A 229 -0.58 10.33 -11.03
N TYR A 230 -1.81 10.55 -11.52
CA TYR A 230 -2.36 11.87 -11.75
C TYR A 230 -2.73 12.54 -10.41
N PRO A 231 -2.48 13.86 -10.22
CA PRO A 231 -2.91 14.58 -9.03
C PRO A 231 -4.39 14.38 -8.74
N THR A 232 -4.72 14.06 -7.48
CA THR A 232 -6.11 13.99 -7.06
C THR A 232 -6.70 15.39 -6.86
N HIS A 233 -8.03 15.48 -6.85
CA HIS A 233 -8.75 16.74 -6.59
C HIS A 233 -8.50 17.32 -5.18
N ASN A 234 -8.04 16.49 -4.22
CA ASN A 234 -7.73 16.88 -2.85
C ASN A 234 -6.22 17.09 -2.60
N GLY A 235 -5.41 17.18 -3.67
CA GLY A 235 -4.01 17.58 -3.62
C GLY A 235 -3.02 16.48 -3.26
N LEU A 236 -3.38 15.21 -3.49
CA LEU A 236 -2.53 14.05 -3.24
C LEU A 236 -1.83 13.59 -4.54
N LEU A 237 -0.61 13.10 -4.39
CA LEU A 237 0.13 12.39 -5.43
C LEU A 237 0.62 11.07 -4.88
N PHE A 238 0.45 9.98 -5.63
CA PHE A 238 0.93 8.67 -5.21
C PHE A 238 2.15 8.24 -6.02
N LEU A 239 3.17 7.75 -5.32
CA LEU A 239 4.43 7.28 -5.90
C LEU A 239 4.69 5.84 -5.43
N PRO A 240 4.66 4.83 -6.31
CA PRO A 240 5.14 3.50 -5.94
C PRO A 240 6.63 3.55 -5.64
N LEU A 241 7.00 3.16 -4.42
CA LEU A 241 8.40 2.95 -4.06
C LEU A 241 8.85 1.57 -4.55
N SER A 242 10.12 1.46 -4.94
CA SER A 242 10.70 0.23 -5.47
C SER A 242 11.96 -0.17 -4.69
N PHE A 243 12.02 -1.44 -4.29
CA PHE A 243 13.23 -2.07 -3.74
C PHE A 243 14.30 -2.35 -4.81
N GLU A 244 13.97 -2.21 -6.10
CA GLU A 244 14.92 -2.38 -7.21
C GLU A 244 15.77 -1.13 -7.44
N LEU A 245 15.38 0.00 -6.84
CA LEU A 245 16.09 1.27 -6.89
C LEU A 245 16.55 1.66 -5.48
N PRO A 246 17.63 2.44 -5.32
CA PRO A 246 18.04 2.94 -4.01
C PRO A 246 16.88 3.68 -3.32
N LEU A 247 16.57 3.34 -2.07
CA LEU A 247 15.39 3.91 -1.39
C LEU A 247 15.62 5.34 -0.90
N ALA A 248 16.84 5.70 -0.49
CA ALA A 248 17.17 7.04 0.01
C ALA A 248 16.71 8.19 -0.91
N PRO A 249 17.02 8.20 -2.23
CA PRO A 249 16.55 9.25 -3.13
C PRO A 249 15.05 9.19 -3.42
N GLN A 250 14.41 8.03 -3.29
CA GLN A 250 12.96 7.90 -3.47
C GLN A 250 12.22 8.50 -2.27
N ILE A 251 12.65 8.18 -1.04
CA ILE A 251 12.03 8.66 0.19
C ILE A 251 12.13 10.18 0.32
N LYS A 252 13.24 10.77 -0.12
CA LYS A 252 13.41 12.24 -0.15
C LYS A 252 12.40 12.98 -1.05
N GLN A 253 11.70 12.26 -1.93
CA GLN A 253 10.71 12.87 -2.84
C GLN A 253 9.30 12.85 -2.26
N VAL A 254 9.06 12.07 -1.20
CA VAL A 254 7.73 11.88 -0.61
C VAL A 254 7.63 12.58 0.73
N ASP A 255 6.41 12.99 1.10
CA ASP A 255 6.11 13.56 2.41
C ASP A 255 5.61 12.47 3.39
N VAL A 256 5.05 11.38 2.87
CA VAL A 256 4.51 10.23 3.61
C VAL A 256 4.98 8.93 2.99
N VAL A 257 5.33 7.94 3.82
CA VAL A 257 5.52 6.54 3.44
C VAL A 257 4.37 5.71 4.01
N LEU A 258 3.46 5.29 3.13
CA LEU A 258 2.43 4.28 3.41
C LEU A 258 2.99 2.89 3.15
N HIS A 259 2.87 1.97 4.09
CA HIS A 259 3.40 0.63 3.86
C HIS A 259 2.57 -0.50 4.46
N LYS A 260 2.69 -1.68 3.84
CA LYS A 260 2.32 -2.94 4.48
C LYS A 260 3.54 -3.80 4.79
N ALA A 261 4.26 -3.46 5.86
CA ALA A 261 5.45 -4.21 6.26
C ALA A 261 5.17 -5.69 6.54
N THR A 262 3.94 -6.05 6.95
CA THR A 262 3.55 -7.44 7.19
C THR A 262 3.62 -8.32 5.95
N ASP A 263 3.59 -7.72 4.75
CA ASP A 263 3.77 -8.44 3.49
C ASP A 263 5.22 -8.85 3.22
N GLU A 264 6.17 -8.20 3.90
CA GLU A 264 7.61 -8.36 3.73
C GLU A 264 8.23 -9.19 4.87
N ILE A 265 7.40 -9.83 5.70
CA ILE A 265 7.86 -10.75 6.75
C ILE A 265 8.23 -12.08 6.09
N ILE A 266 9.45 -12.55 6.36
CA ILE A 266 9.95 -13.85 5.89
C ILE A 266 9.64 -14.91 6.95
N SER A 267 9.95 -14.61 8.21
CA SER A 267 9.74 -15.50 9.34
C SER A 267 9.61 -14.70 10.64
N ILE A 268 9.02 -15.32 11.66
CA ILE A 268 8.93 -14.76 13.01
C ILE A 268 9.45 -15.81 13.98
N ASP A 269 10.47 -15.46 14.74
CA ASP A 269 10.98 -16.26 15.84
C ASP A 269 10.22 -15.90 17.12
N THR A 270 9.32 -16.78 17.56
CA THR A 270 8.51 -16.59 18.76
C THR A 270 9.26 -16.88 20.06
N SER A 271 10.52 -17.32 20.00
CA SER A 271 11.37 -17.50 21.20
C SER A 271 12.00 -16.19 21.69
N LEU A 272 12.04 -15.17 20.83
CA LEU A 272 12.49 -13.82 21.14
C LEU A 272 11.30 -12.92 21.48
N ASP A 273 11.60 -11.71 22.01
CA ASP A 273 10.57 -10.67 22.03
C ASP A 273 10.05 -10.42 20.61
N PHE A 274 8.72 -10.35 20.47
CA PHE A 274 8.05 -10.41 19.16
C PHE A 274 8.55 -9.32 18.21
N SER A 275 8.89 -8.14 18.73
CA SER A 275 9.45 -7.03 17.94
C SER A 275 10.83 -7.33 17.33
N ASN A 276 11.64 -8.13 18.03
CA ASN A 276 13.00 -8.50 17.66
C ASN A 276 13.06 -9.85 16.90
N GLY A 277 12.03 -10.67 17.01
CA GLY A 277 11.91 -11.96 16.32
C GLY A 277 11.50 -11.86 14.85
N ILE A 278 11.10 -10.69 14.35
CA ILE A 278 10.61 -10.53 12.98
C ILE A 278 11.78 -10.38 12.00
N LEU A 279 11.91 -11.34 11.09
CA LEU A 279 12.82 -11.25 9.95
C LEU A 279 12.08 -10.67 8.74
N PHE A 280 12.46 -9.45 8.36
CA PHE A 280 11.95 -8.80 7.14
C PHE A 280 12.82 -9.09 5.91
N SER A 281 12.24 -8.87 4.72
CA SER A 281 12.96 -8.85 3.45
C SER A 281 14.11 -7.84 3.44
N LYS A 282 15.08 -8.05 2.54
CA LYS A 282 16.21 -7.13 2.35
C LYS A 282 15.72 -5.70 2.06
N GLY A 283 14.72 -5.56 1.19
CA GLY A 283 14.15 -4.27 0.82
C GLY A 283 13.49 -3.56 2.00
N MET A 284 12.69 -4.27 2.79
CA MET A 284 12.04 -3.69 3.97
C MET A 284 13.05 -3.30 5.06
N ASN A 285 14.13 -4.06 5.25
CA ASN A 285 15.23 -3.67 6.14
C ASN A 285 15.99 -2.43 5.65
N GLU A 286 16.12 -2.26 4.32
CA GLU A 286 16.64 -1.01 3.75
C GLU A 286 15.68 0.15 4.01
N LEU A 287 14.38 -0.04 3.83
CA LEU A 287 13.37 0.98 4.11
C LEU A 287 13.39 1.43 5.58
N LYS A 288 13.46 0.48 6.53
CA LYS A 288 13.58 0.77 7.96
C LYS A 288 14.75 1.70 8.26
N ARG A 289 15.96 1.35 7.78
CA ARG A 289 17.17 2.16 7.98
C ARG A 289 17.04 3.56 7.39
N ASN A 290 16.53 3.68 6.17
CA ASN A 290 16.36 4.98 5.53
C ASN A 290 15.34 5.87 6.24
N ILE A 291 14.26 5.29 6.77
CA ILE A 291 13.25 6.04 7.55
C ILE A 291 13.87 6.59 8.85
N GLU A 292 14.71 5.79 9.52
CA GLU A 292 15.41 6.21 10.75
C GLU A 292 16.40 7.36 10.47
N ASP A 293 17.06 7.34 9.31
CA ASP A 293 18.02 8.37 8.89
C ASP A 293 17.35 9.66 8.35
N ILE A 294 16.04 9.64 8.06
CA ILE A 294 15.29 10.77 7.48
C ILE A 294 14.23 11.24 8.49
N PRO A 295 14.60 12.15 9.43
CA PRO A 295 13.74 12.53 10.56
C PRO A 295 12.43 13.25 10.19
N ASP A 296 12.36 13.82 8.98
CA ASP A 296 11.20 14.56 8.45
C ASP A 296 10.27 13.70 7.57
N CYS A 297 10.37 12.37 7.62
CA CYS A 297 9.49 11.46 6.88
C CYS A 297 8.33 10.96 7.77
N CYS A 298 7.09 11.23 7.38
CA CYS A 298 5.91 10.66 8.04
C CYS A 298 5.72 9.20 7.60
N VAL A 299 5.54 8.27 8.53
CA VAL A 299 5.33 6.84 8.22
C VAL A 299 3.97 6.41 8.70
N ILE A 300 3.19 5.81 7.81
CA ILE A 300 1.83 5.34 8.08
C ILE A 300 1.76 3.82 7.89
N ASP A 301 1.52 3.04 8.94
CA ASP A 301 1.65 3.37 10.37
C ASP A 301 3.04 2.98 10.91
N PRO A 302 3.57 3.61 11.97
CA PRO A 302 4.85 3.22 12.54
C PRO A 302 4.89 1.73 12.89
N LEU A 303 6.02 1.06 12.64
CA LEU A 303 6.16 -0.39 12.86
C LEU A 303 5.80 -0.83 14.29
N ASN A 304 6.17 -0.03 15.29
CA ASN A 304 5.86 -0.31 16.71
C ASN A 304 4.34 -0.38 16.98
N ASN A 305 3.52 0.34 16.20
CA ASN A 305 2.06 0.32 16.33
C ASN A 305 1.47 -0.91 15.62
N ILE A 306 2.20 -1.50 14.67
CA ILE A 306 1.78 -2.67 13.90
C ILE A 306 2.12 -3.97 14.64
N TYR A 307 3.25 -4.03 15.35
CA TYR A 307 3.72 -5.26 16.01
C TYR A 307 2.70 -5.93 16.95
N PRO A 308 1.89 -5.21 17.75
CA PRO A 308 0.85 -5.85 18.56
C PRO A 308 -0.17 -6.65 17.74
N LEU A 309 -0.42 -6.28 16.48
CA LEU A 309 -1.35 -7.00 15.59
C LEU A 309 -0.74 -8.23 14.92
N LEU A 310 0.55 -8.50 15.14
CA LEU A 310 1.19 -9.73 14.70
C LEU A 310 1.14 -10.84 15.76
N ASP A 311 0.79 -10.50 16.99
CA ASP A 311 0.71 -11.41 18.13
C ASP A 311 -0.73 -11.50 18.64
N ARG A 312 -1.39 -12.65 18.42
CA ARG A 312 -2.77 -12.87 18.88
C ARG A 312 -2.91 -12.78 20.39
N HIS A 313 -1.87 -13.09 21.17
CA HIS A 313 -1.91 -12.90 22.61
C HIS A 313 -2.02 -11.42 22.96
N LYS A 314 -1.21 -10.56 22.33
CA LYS A 314 -1.24 -9.11 22.51
C LYS A 314 -2.55 -8.50 22.02
N ILE A 315 -3.10 -8.99 20.91
CA ILE A 315 -4.44 -8.61 20.46
C ILE A 315 -5.47 -8.87 21.57
N GLN A 316 -5.48 -10.07 22.17
CA GLN A 316 -6.42 -10.38 23.24
C GLN A 316 -6.23 -9.48 24.47
N GLU A 317 -5.00 -9.25 24.91
CA GLU A 317 -4.70 -8.31 26.01
C GLU A 317 -5.25 -6.89 25.74
N ILE A 318 -5.18 -6.42 24.49
CA ILE A 318 -5.74 -5.13 24.09
C ILE A 318 -7.27 -5.16 24.13
N LEU A 319 -7.89 -6.23 23.62
CA LEU A 319 -9.34 -6.38 23.59
C LEU A 319 -9.95 -6.54 24.99
N CYS A 320 -9.23 -7.12 25.96
CA CYS A 320 -9.69 -7.20 27.35
C CYS A 320 -9.98 -5.83 27.98
N LYS A 321 -9.36 -4.74 27.49
CA LYS A 321 -9.65 -3.38 27.95
C LYS A 321 -11.07 -2.91 27.61
N LEU A 322 -11.75 -3.59 26.67
CA LEU A 322 -13.14 -3.27 26.31
C LEU A 322 -14.12 -3.52 27.47
N ASP A 323 -13.75 -4.37 28.43
CA ASP A 323 -14.56 -4.63 29.62
C ASP A 323 -14.82 -3.37 30.47
N GLU A 324 -13.95 -2.35 30.37
CA GLU A 324 -14.10 -1.07 31.04
C GLU A 324 -15.33 -0.27 30.56
N PHE A 325 -15.84 -0.56 29.37
CA PHE A 325 -16.98 0.15 28.77
C PHE A 325 -18.33 -0.53 29.04
N ASN A 326 -18.32 -1.74 29.59
CA ASN A 326 -19.52 -2.55 29.72
C ASN A 326 -20.41 -2.07 30.88
N ILE A 327 -21.64 -1.66 30.54
CA ILE A 327 -22.65 -1.23 31.52
C ILE A 327 -23.49 -2.44 31.94
N LYS A 328 -23.69 -2.61 33.26
CA LYS A 328 -24.53 -3.70 33.79
C LYS A 328 -25.96 -3.61 33.22
N GLY A 329 -26.46 -4.75 32.73
CA GLY A 329 -27.82 -4.87 32.19
C GLY A 329 -27.94 -4.60 30.68
N HIS A 330 -26.85 -4.25 29.99
CA HIS A 330 -26.81 -4.10 28.54
C HIS A 330 -25.98 -5.21 27.89
N CYS A 331 -26.17 -5.42 26.58
CA CYS A 331 -25.30 -6.27 25.78
C CYS A 331 -23.88 -5.72 25.84
N LYS A 332 -22.88 -6.59 25.97
CA LYS A 332 -21.49 -6.18 26.11
C LYS A 332 -20.79 -6.12 24.79
N LEU A 333 -19.68 -5.37 24.76
CA LEU A 333 -18.63 -5.56 23.79
C LEU A 333 -17.41 -6.13 24.50
N ARG A 334 -16.95 -7.30 24.09
CA ARG A 334 -15.90 -8.04 24.82
C ARG A 334 -14.91 -8.74 23.91
N ALA A 335 -13.77 -9.10 24.50
CA ALA A 335 -12.90 -10.13 23.96
C ALA A 335 -13.55 -11.52 24.14
N PRO A 336 -13.25 -12.49 23.27
CA PRO A 336 -13.52 -13.89 23.55
C PRO A 336 -12.65 -14.35 24.72
N HIS A 337 -13.12 -15.31 25.50
CA HIS A 337 -12.25 -15.98 26.47
C HIS A 337 -11.10 -16.66 25.72
N PHE A 338 -9.90 -16.65 26.31
CA PHE A 338 -8.72 -17.20 25.67
C PHE A 338 -7.69 -17.71 26.68
N LEU A 339 -6.82 -18.61 26.21
CA LEU A 339 -5.68 -19.15 26.93
C LEU A 339 -4.50 -19.26 25.95
N LYS A 340 -3.35 -18.69 26.31
CA LYS A 340 -2.09 -18.93 25.59
C LYS A 340 -1.50 -20.26 26.06
N VAL A 341 -1.04 -21.08 25.13
CA VAL A 341 -0.34 -22.33 25.40
C VAL A 341 0.95 -22.43 24.60
N ASP A 342 2.00 -22.95 25.25
CA ASP A 342 3.30 -23.21 24.61
C ASP A 342 3.51 -24.71 24.30
N ASN A 343 2.57 -25.57 24.72
CA ASN A 343 2.51 -27.00 24.41
C ASN A 343 1.05 -27.51 24.51
N TYR A 344 0.82 -28.75 24.06
CA TYR A 344 -0.49 -29.40 24.11
C TYR A 344 -0.57 -30.53 25.15
N ASP A 345 0.22 -30.46 26.24
CA ASP A 345 0.14 -31.43 27.33
C ASP A 345 -1.20 -31.30 28.06
N TYR A 346 -2.11 -32.24 27.80
CA TYR A 346 -3.47 -32.20 28.29
C TYR A 346 -3.60 -32.48 29.81
N THR A 347 -2.56 -32.98 30.48
CA THR A 347 -2.63 -33.39 31.90
C THR A 347 -2.93 -32.24 32.85
N SER A 348 -2.46 -31.02 32.53
CA SER A 348 -2.71 -29.79 33.27
C SER A 348 -3.64 -28.80 32.54
N LEU A 349 -3.92 -29.06 31.26
CA LEU A 349 -4.69 -28.17 30.41
C LEU A 349 -6.16 -28.04 30.87
N GLN A 350 -6.76 -29.11 31.40
CA GLN A 350 -8.18 -29.09 31.80
C GLN A 350 -8.46 -28.05 32.89
N ASP A 351 -7.58 -27.91 33.87
CA ASP A 351 -7.71 -26.94 34.95
C ASP A 351 -7.49 -25.52 34.41
N GLN A 352 -6.47 -25.33 33.56
CA GLN A 352 -6.19 -24.03 32.92
C GLN A 352 -7.35 -23.55 32.03
N LEU A 353 -7.98 -24.45 31.29
CA LEU A 353 -9.16 -24.13 30.48
C LEU A 353 -10.33 -23.65 31.35
N SER A 354 -10.56 -24.33 32.48
CA SER A 354 -11.59 -23.94 33.44
C SER A 354 -11.32 -22.56 34.06
N GLU A 355 -10.08 -22.30 34.48
CA GLU A 355 -9.65 -20.99 34.98
C GLU A 355 -9.80 -19.87 33.94
N ALA A 356 -9.51 -20.17 32.68
CA ALA A 356 -9.70 -19.27 31.54
C ALA A 356 -11.17 -19.13 31.09
N LYS A 357 -12.12 -19.82 31.75
CA LYS A 357 -13.56 -19.86 31.41
C LYS A 357 -13.84 -20.36 29.99
N LEU A 358 -13.01 -21.28 29.50
CA LEU A 358 -13.14 -21.88 28.19
C LEU A 358 -13.97 -23.16 28.25
N SER A 359 -14.91 -23.29 27.31
CA SER A 359 -15.76 -24.47 27.14
C SER A 359 -15.71 -24.96 25.69
N PHE A 360 -15.94 -26.26 25.49
CA PHE A 360 -16.01 -26.83 24.15
C PHE A 360 -17.30 -26.42 23.40
N PRO A 361 -17.24 -26.24 22.07
CA PRO A 361 -16.02 -26.29 21.25
C PRO A 361 -15.15 -25.05 21.42
N MET A 362 -13.87 -25.17 21.09
CA MET A 362 -12.91 -24.06 21.08
C MET A 362 -12.22 -23.99 19.73
N ILE A 363 -11.76 -22.79 19.37
CA ILE A 363 -10.91 -22.58 18.21
C ILE A 363 -9.46 -22.37 18.66
N VAL A 364 -8.53 -23.14 18.10
CA VAL A 364 -7.10 -23.00 18.33
C VAL A 364 -6.46 -22.29 17.15
N LYS A 365 -5.75 -21.21 17.44
CA LYS A 365 -5.07 -20.34 16.46
C LYS A 365 -3.59 -20.26 16.82
N PRO A 366 -2.65 -20.21 15.86
CA PRO A 366 -1.26 -19.89 16.16
C PRO A 366 -1.14 -18.55 16.89
N GLN A 367 -0.14 -18.36 17.75
CA GLN A 367 0.10 -17.04 18.37
C GLN A 367 0.40 -16.00 17.29
N VAL A 368 1.16 -16.38 16.26
CA VAL A 368 1.44 -15.49 15.12
C VAL A 368 0.15 -15.24 14.34
N ALA A 369 -0.24 -13.97 14.23
CA ALA A 369 -1.52 -13.55 13.65
C ALA A 369 -1.46 -13.37 12.12
N CYS A 370 -0.32 -12.95 11.58
CA CYS A 370 -0.15 -12.61 10.17
C CYS A 370 1.33 -12.67 9.74
N GLY A 371 1.58 -12.63 8.44
CA GLY A 371 2.91 -12.47 7.84
C GLY A 371 3.61 -13.77 7.43
N VAL A 372 3.15 -14.92 7.93
CA VAL A 372 3.70 -16.25 7.62
C VAL A 372 2.61 -17.22 7.20
N ALA A 373 2.96 -18.22 6.39
CA ALA A 373 1.99 -19.10 5.73
C ALA A 373 1.13 -19.94 6.70
N ASP A 374 1.69 -20.28 7.86
CA ASP A 374 1.08 -21.12 8.88
C ASP A 374 0.26 -20.35 9.91
N ALA A 375 0.35 -19.01 9.97
CA ALA A 375 -0.44 -18.14 10.85
C ALA A 375 -1.96 -18.31 10.72
N HIS A 376 -2.42 -18.91 9.63
CA HIS A 376 -3.82 -19.13 9.29
C HIS A 376 -4.29 -20.57 9.45
N ASN A 377 -3.41 -21.50 9.84
CA ASN A 377 -3.76 -22.90 10.10
C ASN A 377 -4.38 -23.02 11.48
N MET A 378 -5.68 -23.27 11.52
CA MET A 378 -6.49 -23.29 12.75
C MET A 378 -7.17 -24.65 12.91
N ALA A 379 -7.65 -24.92 14.12
CA ALA A 379 -8.44 -26.10 14.39
C ALA A 379 -9.61 -25.80 15.33
N LEU A 380 -10.72 -26.51 15.12
CA LEU A 380 -11.82 -26.59 16.09
C LEU A 380 -11.70 -27.88 16.88
N ILE A 381 -11.79 -27.75 18.20
CA ILE A 381 -11.59 -28.80 19.20
C ILE A 381 -12.90 -29.00 19.95
N PHE A 382 -13.35 -30.24 20.10
CA PHE A 382 -14.65 -30.58 20.67
C PHE A 382 -14.56 -31.33 22.01
N LYS A 383 -13.39 -31.90 22.32
CA LYS A 383 -13.10 -32.59 23.58
C LYS A 383 -11.61 -32.53 23.89
N ILE A 384 -11.25 -32.76 25.17
CA ILE A 384 -9.86 -32.64 25.65
C ILE A 384 -8.87 -33.55 24.91
N LYS A 385 -9.31 -34.73 24.47
CA LYS A 385 -8.45 -35.68 23.73
C LYS A 385 -8.05 -35.19 22.34
N ASP A 386 -8.74 -34.19 21.79
CA ASP A 386 -8.44 -33.68 20.45
C ASP A 386 -7.12 -32.89 20.41
N PHE A 387 -6.58 -32.51 21.57
CA PHE A 387 -5.27 -31.85 21.69
C PHE A 387 -4.08 -32.79 21.44
N GLU A 388 -4.23 -34.11 21.65
CA GLU A 388 -3.13 -35.09 21.55
C GLU A 388 -2.45 -35.12 20.17
N ASN A 389 -3.21 -34.86 19.10
CA ASN A 389 -2.72 -34.88 17.71
C ASN A 389 -2.88 -33.53 17.01
N LEU A 390 -2.83 -32.44 17.78
CA LEU A 390 -3.07 -31.10 17.26
C LEU A 390 -1.86 -30.56 16.50
N CYS A 391 -2.03 -30.33 15.19
CA CYS A 391 -0.98 -29.81 14.31
C CYS A 391 -0.96 -28.28 14.16
N VAL A 392 -1.69 -27.54 15.00
CA VAL A 392 -1.64 -26.07 14.98
C VAL A 392 -0.28 -25.62 15.52
N PRO A 393 0.47 -24.74 14.82
CA PRO A 393 1.76 -24.24 15.27
C PRO A 393 1.74 -23.68 16.69
N LEU A 394 2.79 -23.99 17.46
CA LEU A 394 3.02 -23.47 18.81
C LEU A 394 4.03 -22.30 18.79
N PRO A 395 3.92 -21.32 19.72
CA PRO A 395 2.84 -21.19 20.70
C PRO A 395 1.48 -20.89 20.05
N ALA A 396 0.39 -21.22 20.75
CA ALA A 396 -0.97 -21.09 20.24
C ALA A 396 -1.90 -20.37 21.24
N ILE A 397 -3.00 -19.85 20.72
CA ILE A 397 -4.12 -19.28 21.46
C ILE A 397 -5.31 -20.22 21.31
N ILE A 398 -5.73 -20.80 22.43
CA ILE A 398 -7.02 -21.47 22.55
C ILE A 398 -8.04 -20.38 22.85
N GLN A 399 -9.07 -20.28 22.04
CA GLN A 399 -10.08 -19.22 22.12
C GLN A 399 -11.49 -19.83 22.14
N GLU A 400 -12.38 -19.18 22.88
CA GLU A 400 -13.82 -19.46 22.89
C GLU A 400 -14.37 -19.52 21.46
N TYR A 401 -15.09 -20.59 21.13
CA TYR A 401 -15.94 -20.61 19.95
C TYR A 401 -17.31 -20.06 20.34
N VAL A 402 -17.67 -18.90 19.78
CA VAL A 402 -18.95 -18.25 20.05
C VAL A 402 -19.97 -18.73 19.02
N ASP A 403 -21.14 -19.20 19.44
CA ASP A 403 -22.25 -19.45 18.53
C ASP A 403 -22.88 -18.13 18.10
N HIS A 404 -23.01 -17.91 16.78
CA HIS A 404 -23.24 -16.58 16.21
C HIS A 404 -24.09 -16.58 14.95
N GLY A 405 -24.95 -17.59 14.77
CA GLY A 405 -25.90 -17.66 13.65
C GLY A 405 -25.24 -17.69 12.27
N SER A 406 -23.96 -18.08 12.18
CA SER A 406 -23.17 -18.06 10.93
C SER A 406 -22.99 -16.67 10.30
N LEU A 407 -23.07 -15.58 11.08
CA LEU A 407 -22.90 -14.21 10.60
C LEU A 407 -21.68 -13.51 11.23
N LEU A 408 -20.83 -12.92 10.37
CA LEU A 408 -19.66 -12.14 10.76
C LEU A 408 -19.84 -10.69 10.30
N PHE A 409 -19.62 -9.74 11.21
CA PHE A 409 -19.60 -8.32 10.91
C PHE A 409 -18.14 -7.86 10.80
N LYS A 410 -17.70 -7.56 9.59
CA LYS A 410 -16.36 -7.02 9.32
C LYS A 410 -16.40 -5.51 9.40
N PHE A 411 -15.68 -4.93 10.34
CA PHE A 411 -15.52 -3.49 10.47
C PHE A 411 -14.20 -3.02 9.86
N TYR A 412 -14.26 -1.87 9.21
CA TYR A 412 -13.12 -1.19 8.60
C TYR A 412 -13.03 0.23 9.14
N VAL A 413 -11.92 0.55 9.78
CA VAL A 413 -11.61 1.88 10.31
C VAL A 413 -10.64 2.55 9.36
N LEU A 414 -11.12 3.60 8.67
CA LEU A 414 -10.34 4.43 7.76
C LEU A 414 -10.25 5.83 8.38
N GLY A 415 -9.24 6.06 9.22
CA GLY A 415 -9.09 7.29 10.00
C GLY A 415 -10.24 7.45 11.00
N GLU A 416 -11.07 8.48 10.81
CA GLU A 416 -12.25 8.74 11.66
C GLU A 416 -13.52 8.01 11.18
N ARG A 417 -13.52 7.47 9.95
CA ARG A 417 -14.68 6.82 9.36
C ARG A 417 -14.66 5.33 9.68
N VAL A 418 -15.81 4.80 10.08
CA VAL A 418 -16.02 3.38 10.37
C VAL A 418 -17.05 2.84 9.39
N PHE A 419 -16.70 1.78 8.70
CA PHE A 419 -17.57 1.06 7.78
C PHE A 419 -17.74 -0.38 8.26
N HIS A 420 -18.79 -1.05 7.81
CA HIS A 420 -18.91 -2.49 8.03
C HIS A 420 -19.53 -3.22 6.85
N ALA A 421 -19.26 -4.52 6.78
CA ALA A 421 -19.89 -5.45 5.86
C ALA A 421 -20.28 -6.72 6.61
N VAL A 422 -21.41 -7.32 6.21
CA VAL A 422 -21.87 -8.60 6.79
C VAL A 422 -21.43 -9.73 5.87
N LYS A 423 -20.86 -10.80 6.45
CA LYS A 423 -20.40 -11.98 5.71
C LYS A 423 -20.94 -13.25 6.36
N LYS A 424 -21.11 -14.30 5.54
CA LYS A 424 -21.30 -15.66 6.05
C LYS A 424 -20.04 -16.11 6.82
N SER A 425 -20.27 -16.80 7.92
CA SER A 425 -19.26 -17.30 8.86
C SER A 425 -19.42 -18.81 9.08
N MET A 426 -18.63 -19.37 10.01
CA MET A 426 -18.76 -20.75 10.43
C MET A 426 -20.10 -20.99 11.17
N PRO A 427 -20.70 -22.19 11.03
CA PRO A 427 -21.98 -22.51 11.67
C PRO A 427 -21.82 -22.75 13.16
N ASN A 428 -22.93 -22.78 13.90
CA ASN A 428 -22.90 -23.02 15.35
C ASN A 428 -22.34 -24.40 15.72
N ALA A 429 -21.89 -24.54 16.96
CA ALA A 429 -21.23 -25.68 17.56
C ALA A 429 -21.94 -27.00 17.28
N THR A 430 -23.27 -27.03 17.43
CA THR A 430 -24.08 -28.25 17.19
C THR A 430 -23.92 -28.77 15.75
N HIS A 431 -23.88 -27.86 14.78
CA HIS A 431 -23.71 -28.23 13.38
C HIS A 431 -22.27 -28.65 13.09
N LEU A 432 -21.28 -27.93 13.65
CA LEU A 432 -19.87 -28.29 13.53
C LEU A 432 -19.56 -29.68 14.13
N LEU A 433 -20.13 -30.00 15.28
CA LEU A 433 -20.07 -31.32 15.91
C LEU A 433 -20.62 -32.40 14.96
N SER A 434 -21.75 -32.13 14.29
CA SER A 434 -22.33 -33.07 13.33
C SER A 434 -21.43 -33.31 12.11
N ILE A 435 -20.73 -32.27 11.63
CA ILE A 435 -19.76 -32.36 10.54
C ILE A 435 -18.56 -33.21 10.98
N SER A 436 -18.00 -32.92 12.15
CA SER A 436 -16.91 -33.70 12.74
C SER A 436 -17.29 -35.18 12.86
N ALA A 437 -18.45 -35.48 13.46
CA ALA A 437 -18.93 -36.84 13.65
C ALA A 437 -19.11 -37.61 12.32
N LYS A 438 -19.63 -36.96 11.28
CA LYS A 438 -19.79 -37.56 9.93
C LYS A 438 -18.45 -37.84 9.25
N SER A 439 -17.47 -36.97 9.46
CA SER A 439 -16.13 -37.11 8.87
C SER A 439 -15.24 -38.14 9.57
N GLY A 440 -15.65 -38.66 10.73
CA GLY A 440 -14.84 -39.53 11.57
C GLY A 440 -13.63 -38.83 12.21
N SER A 441 -13.49 -37.51 12.02
CA SER A 441 -12.40 -36.72 12.58
C SER A 441 -12.76 -36.19 13.97
N SER A 442 -11.81 -36.27 14.89
CA SER A 442 -11.98 -35.79 16.26
C SER A 442 -11.94 -34.26 16.36
N SER A 443 -11.26 -33.59 15.43
CA SER A 443 -11.17 -32.13 15.30
C SER A 443 -11.38 -31.68 13.85
N ILE A 444 -11.65 -30.40 13.62
CA ILE A 444 -11.77 -29.82 12.27
C ILE A 444 -10.57 -28.90 12.01
N PHE A 445 -9.68 -29.29 11.12
CA PHE A 445 -8.56 -28.46 10.66
C PHE A 445 -8.95 -27.65 9.44
N PHE A 446 -8.56 -26.39 9.40
CA PHE A 446 -8.79 -25.52 8.25
C PHE A 446 -7.76 -24.41 8.15
N ASN A 447 -7.70 -23.78 6.98
CA ASN A 447 -6.90 -22.58 6.76
C ASN A 447 -7.84 -21.42 6.43
N SER A 448 -7.86 -20.41 7.31
CA SER A 448 -8.80 -19.27 7.21
C SER A 448 -8.67 -18.44 5.92
N LEU A 449 -7.55 -18.52 5.19
CA LEU A 449 -7.39 -17.88 3.89
C LEU A 449 -7.87 -18.74 2.71
N LYS A 450 -7.96 -20.06 2.87
CA LYS A 450 -8.35 -20.99 1.81
C LYS A 450 -9.84 -21.29 1.85
N SER A 451 -10.32 -21.73 3.00
CA SER A 451 -11.72 -22.09 3.20
C SER A 451 -12.07 -22.11 4.69
N LEU A 452 -13.25 -21.59 5.02
CA LEU A 452 -13.88 -21.83 6.31
C LEU A 452 -14.69 -23.13 6.25
N PRO A 453 -14.80 -23.88 7.36
CA PRO A 453 -15.72 -25.01 7.46
C PRO A 453 -17.17 -24.51 7.53
N VAL A 454 -17.68 -24.06 6.39
CA VAL A 454 -19.07 -23.60 6.22
C VAL A 454 -19.93 -24.80 5.83
N ALA A 455 -21.19 -24.83 6.27
CA ALA A 455 -22.16 -25.82 5.79
C ALA A 455 -22.34 -25.69 4.27
N HIS A 456 -22.31 -26.80 3.52
CA HIS A 456 -22.75 -26.80 2.13
C HIS A 456 -24.24 -26.34 2.05
N GLU A 457 -24.57 -25.64 0.97
CA GLU A 457 -25.54 -24.54 0.84
C GLU A 457 -27.04 -24.75 1.12
N ASP A 458 -27.53 -25.84 1.70
CA ASP A 458 -28.96 -26.17 1.52
C ASP A 458 -29.99 -25.57 2.51
N ASN A 459 -29.66 -24.71 3.48
CA ASN A 459 -30.69 -24.28 4.48
C ASN A 459 -30.63 -22.83 4.99
N ILE A 460 -29.99 -21.89 4.29
CA ILE A 460 -30.18 -20.47 4.60
C ILE A 460 -30.66 -19.79 3.32
N SER A 461 -31.98 -19.74 3.15
CA SER A 461 -32.61 -18.96 2.09
C SER A 461 -32.16 -17.50 2.19
N ALA A 462 -32.12 -16.81 1.05
CA ALA A 462 -31.80 -15.38 0.97
C ALA A 462 -32.68 -14.51 1.90
N ASP A 463 -33.83 -15.02 2.33
CA ASP A 463 -34.74 -14.38 3.29
C ASP A 463 -34.21 -14.26 4.73
N CYS A 464 -33.22 -15.07 5.13
CA CYS A 464 -32.65 -15.00 6.50
C CYS A 464 -31.77 -13.74 6.73
N VAL A 465 -31.31 -13.10 5.66
CA VAL A 465 -30.54 -11.85 5.72
C VAL A 465 -31.47 -10.65 5.95
N GLU A 466 -32.75 -10.75 5.58
CA GLU A 466 -33.72 -9.65 5.75
C GLU A 466 -34.54 -9.73 7.05
N HIS A 467 -34.62 -10.90 7.71
CA HIS A 467 -35.57 -11.11 8.84
C HIS A 467 -34.97 -11.67 10.14
N SER A 468 -33.64 -11.72 10.30
CA SER A 468 -33.05 -12.03 11.60
C SER A 468 -32.88 -10.75 12.43
N ASN A 469 -33.52 -10.69 13.60
CA ASN A 469 -33.44 -9.65 14.63
C ASN A 469 -32.02 -9.50 15.25
N HIS A 470 -30.96 -9.69 14.47
CA HIS A 470 -29.57 -9.59 14.90
C HIS A 470 -29.02 -8.17 14.73
N SER A 471 -29.68 -7.16 15.30
CA SER A 471 -29.19 -5.78 15.22
C SER A 471 -27.86 -5.67 15.95
N ILE A 472 -26.79 -5.41 15.19
CA ILE A 472 -25.51 -4.98 15.75
C ILE A 472 -25.68 -3.60 16.38
N ASP A 473 -25.15 -3.41 17.58
CA ASP A 473 -25.10 -2.10 18.22
C ASP A 473 -23.98 -1.27 17.57
N LEU A 474 -24.32 -0.55 16.51
CA LEU A 474 -23.38 0.26 15.76
C LEU A 474 -22.78 1.40 16.58
N GLU A 475 -23.50 1.93 17.58
CA GLU A 475 -22.98 3.00 18.43
C GLU A 475 -21.89 2.46 19.35
N LEU A 476 -22.15 1.33 20.01
CA LEU A 476 -21.19 0.63 20.85
C LEU A 476 -19.95 0.22 20.07
N VAL A 477 -20.12 -0.38 18.89
CA VAL A 477 -19.00 -0.82 18.06
C VAL A 477 -18.22 0.36 17.47
N SER A 478 -18.90 1.44 17.07
CA SER A 478 -18.23 2.66 16.59
C SER A 478 -17.44 3.37 17.70
N HIS A 479 -17.95 3.34 18.93
CA HIS A 479 -17.20 3.83 20.09
C HIS A 479 -15.92 3.02 20.30
N ALA A 480 -16.02 1.69 20.25
CA ALA A 480 -14.87 0.82 20.38
C ALA A 480 -13.86 0.97 19.24
N ALA A 481 -14.31 1.17 18.00
CA ALA A 481 -13.43 1.49 16.88
C ALA A 481 -12.57 2.74 17.17
N LYS A 482 -13.17 3.78 17.77
CA LYS A 482 -12.44 5.00 18.18
C LYS A 482 -11.44 4.71 19.32
N CYS A 483 -11.81 3.88 20.29
CA CYS A 483 -10.92 3.49 21.38
C CYS A 483 -9.75 2.63 20.89
N LEU A 484 -10.03 1.60 20.08
CA LEU A 484 -9.02 0.75 19.44
C LEU A 484 -8.04 1.60 18.61
N ARG A 485 -8.54 2.54 17.82
CA ARG A 485 -7.68 3.47 17.08
C ARG A 485 -6.70 4.20 17.99
N LYS A 486 -7.17 4.72 19.13
CA LYS A 486 -6.32 5.42 20.12
C LYS A 486 -5.30 4.50 20.77
N TRP A 487 -5.71 3.29 21.17
CA TRP A 487 -4.84 2.33 21.86
C TRP A 487 -3.77 1.74 20.94
N LEU A 488 -4.13 1.47 19.69
CA LEU A 488 -3.25 0.89 18.69
C LEU A 488 -2.39 1.96 18.01
N GLY A 489 -2.86 3.20 17.94
CA GLY A 489 -2.21 4.26 17.18
C GLY A 489 -2.17 3.97 15.68
N LEU A 490 -3.16 3.23 15.16
CA LEU A 490 -3.26 2.87 13.74
C LEU A 490 -4.21 3.81 13.00
N THR A 491 -3.82 4.20 11.80
CA THR A 491 -4.62 5.01 10.88
C THR A 491 -5.67 4.15 10.18
N ILE A 492 -5.27 2.94 9.75
CA ILE A 492 -6.14 2.02 8.99
C ILE A 492 -6.04 0.59 9.54
N PHE A 493 -7.17 0.08 10.02
CA PHE A 493 -7.27 -1.30 10.50
C PHE A 493 -8.70 -1.82 10.34
N GLY A 494 -8.89 -3.11 10.51
CA GLY A 494 -10.20 -3.73 10.56
C GLY A 494 -10.31 -4.70 11.72
N PHE A 495 -11.53 -5.02 12.10
CA PHE A 495 -11.81 -6.00 13.14
C PHE A 495 -13.08 -6.77 12.82
N ASP A 496 -13.11 -8.04 13.21
CA ASP A 496 -14.22 -8.92 12.92
C ASP A 496 -15.03 -9.14 14.21
N VAL A 497 -16.34 -8.92 14.14
CA VAL A 497 -17.27 -9.03 15.27
C VAL A 497 -18.29 -10.13 14.98
N VAL A 498 -18.55 -10.97 15.99
CA VAL A 498 -19.68 -11.91 16.00
C VAL A 498 -20.63 -11.52 17.12
N ILE A 499 -21.92 -11.85 16.98
CA ILE A 499 -22.91 -11.61 18.02
C ILE A 499 -23.30 -12.95 18.64
N GLU A 500 -23.02 -13.11 19.92
CA GLU A 500 -23.30 -14.34 20.66
C GLU A 500 -24.81 -14.64 20.72
N GLU A 501 -25.18 -15.88 20.43
CA GLU A 501 -26.53 -16.37 20.62
C GLU A 501 -26.89 -16.46 22.12
N GLY A 502 -28.09 -16.02 22.48
CA GLY A 502 -28.53 -15.97 23.87
C GLY A 502 -28.15 -14.64 24.54
N SER A 503 -26.87 -14.41 24.83
CA SER A 503 -26.41 -13.20 25.55
C SER A 503 -26.56 -11.92 24.73
N ARG A 504 -26.44 -12.03 23.39
CA ARG A 504 -26.38 -10.92 22.43
C ARG A 504 -25.12 -10.05 22.59
N ASP A 505 -24.11 -10.55 23.29
CA ASP A 505 -22.81 -9.87 23.41
C ASP A 505 -22.11 -9.79 22.04
N HIS A 506 -21.47 -8.65 21.79
CA HIS A 506 -20.63 -8.41 20.64
C HIS A 506 -19.21 -8.84 20.97
N VAL A 507 -18.70 -9.83 20.25
CA VAL A 507 -17.39 -10.41 20.53
C VAL A 507 -16.43 -10.10 19.38
N ILE A 508 -15.35 -9.37 19.67
CA ILE A 508 -14.31 -9.06 18.68
C ILE A 508 -13.37 -10.26 18.57
N VAL A 509 -13.43 -11.00 17.46
CA VAL A 509 -12.72 -12.28 17.29
C VAL A 509 -11.41 -12.17 16.51
N ASP A 510 -11.19 -11.06 15.80
CA ASP A 510 -9.98 -10.81 15.00
C ASP A 510 -9.72 -9.31 14.81
N LEU A 511 -8.43 -8.94 14.62
CA LEU A 511 -7.96 -7.57 14.44
C LEU A 511 -6.85 -7.54 13.36
N ASN A 512 -7.00 -6.71 12.34
CA ASN A 512 -6.16 -6.74 11.14
C ASN A 512 -5.62 -5.35 10.77
N TYR A 513 -4.30 -5.22 10.56
CA TYR A 513 -3.68 -3.98 10.05
C TYR A 513 -3.94 -3.85 8.54
N LEU A 514 -4.31 -2.66 8.07
CA LEU A 514 -4.49 -2.31 6.65
C LEU A 514 -5.14 -3.46 5.82
N PRO A 515 -6.39 -3.83 6.13
CA PRO A 515 -7.15 -4.83 5.36
C PRO A 515 -7.47 -4.31 3.96
N SER A 516 -8.04 -5.14 3.09
CA SER A 516 -8.37 -4.73 1.72
C SER A 516 -9.65 -3.88 1.62
N PHE A 517 -10.56 -3.92 2.62
CA PHE A 517 -11.84 -3.19 2.63
C PHE A 517 -12.61 -3.22 1.29
N LYS A 518 -12.51 -4.34 0.57
CA LYS A 518 -13.10 -4.53 -0.77
C LYS A 518 -14.63 -4.68 -0.74
N GLU A 519 -15.17 -4.99 0.42
CA GLU A 519 -16.61 -5.09 0.66
C GLU A 519 -17.30 -3.71 0.75
N ILE A 520 -16.52 -2.62 0.85
CA ILE A 520 -17.06 -1.25 0.93
C ILE A 520 -16.99 -0.61 -0.46
N PRO A 521 -18.06 0.06 -0.94
CA PRO A 521 -18.06 0.75 -2.22
C PRO A 521 -16.90 1.74 -2.37
N ASP A 522 -16.29 1.76 -3.56
CA ASP A 522 -15.12 2.59 -3.83
C ASP A 522 -15.43 4.10 -3.73
N SER A 523 -16.67 4.49 -4.04
CA SER A 523 -17.19 5.86 -3.85
C SER A 523 -17.09 6.35 -2.41
N ASP A 524 -17.08 5.45 -1.43
CA ASP A 524 -16.99 5.77 -0.01
C ASP A 524 -15.61 5.47 0.57
N ALA A 525 -15.07 4.30 0.24
CA ALA A 525 -13.83 3.78 0.80
C ALA A 525 -12.59 4.56 0.32
N ILE A 526 -12.51 4.91 -0.96
CA ILE A 526 -11.32 5.57 -1.52
C ILE A 526 -11.16 6.99 -0.99
N PRO A 527 -12.21 7.85 -0.97
CA PRO A 527 -12.11 9.15 -0.32
C PRO A 527 -11.78 9.05 1.17
N ALA A 528 -12.41 8.11 1.90
CA ALA A 528 -12.11 7.89 3.32
C ALA A 528 -10.65 7.46 3.57
N PHE A 529 -10.11 6.60 2.71
CA PHE A 529 -8.72 6.15 2.76
C PHE A 529 -7.75 7.32 2.52
N TRP A 530 -8.03 8.17 1.53
CA TRP A 530 -7.25 9.39 1.27
C TRP A 530 -7.30 10.37 2.44
N ASP A 531 -8.49 10.63 2.98
CA ASP A 531 -8.69 11.52 4.12
C ASP A 531 -7.98 11.00 5.38
N ALA A 532 -7.96 9.67 5.59
CA ALA A 532 -7.25 9.04 6.68
C ALA A 532 -5.73 9.27 6.61
N ILE A 533 -5.14 9.07 5.43
CA ILE A 533 -3.71 9.34 5.18
C ILE A 533 -3.38 10.80 5.42
N LYS A 534 -4.19 11.71 4.85
CA LYS A 534 -3.99 13.16 4.99
C LYS A 534 -4.10 13.62 6.44
N SER A 535 -5.14 13.18 7.15
CA SER A 535 -5.36 13.54 8.56
C SER A 535 -4.24 13.01 9.46
N SER A 536 -3.74 11.79 9.18
CA SER A 536 -2.62 11.20 9.91
C SER A 536 -1.32 12.01 9.71
N TYR A 537 -1.05 12.45 8.47
CA TYR A 537 0.06 13.35 8.19
C TYR A 537 -0.08 14.71 8.88
N GLU A 538 -1.27 15.32 8.86
CA GLU A 538 -1.54 16.59 9.53
C GLU A 538 -1.33 16.50 11.04
N TYR A 539 -1.82 15.41 11.66
CA TYR A 539 -1.56 15.12 13.06
C TYR A 539 -0.07 14.94 13.35
N TRP A 540 0.64 14.13 12.54
CA TRP A 540 2.07 13.93 12.67
C TRP A 540 2.85 15.25 12.61
N ARG A 541 2.52 16.13 11.66
CA ARG A 541 3.12 17.47 11.57
C ARG A 541 2.82 18.32 12.79
N ALA A 542 1.58 18.35 13.24
CA ALA A 542 1.18 19.16 14.40
C ALA A 542 1.92 18.76 15.69
N THR A 543 2.18 17.45 15.88
CA THR A 543 2.93 16.96 17.06
C THR A 543 4.42 17.32 17.04
N ARG A 544 4.98 17.66 15.88
CA ARG A 544 6.39 18.01 15.68
C ARG A 544 6.64 19.51 15.49
N ALA A 545 5.61 20.30 15.26
CA ALA A 545 5.75 21.75 15.17
C ALA A 545 6.26 22.30 16.52
N PRO A 546 7.22 23.25 16.51
CA PRO A 546 7.63 23.93 17.73
C PRO A 546 6.37 24.56 18.36
N LYS A 547 6.09 24.23 19.62
CA LYS A 547 5.01 24.89 20.36
C LYS A 547 5.34 26.39 20.44
N PRO A 548 4.36 27.27 20.20
CA PRO A 548 4.56 28.71 20.16
C PRO A 548 5.12 29.27 21.47
#